data_AF-A0A4V3RXX1-F1
#
_entry.id   AF-A0A4V3RXX1-F1
#
_cell.length_a   1.000
_cell.length_b   1.000
_cell.length_c   1.000
_cell.angle_alpha   90.00
_cell.angle_beta   90.00
_cell.angle_gamma   90.00
#
_symmetry.space_group_name_H-M   'P 1'
#
loop_
_entity.id
_entity.type
_entity.pdbx_description
1 polymer ?
#
loop_
_entity_poly.entity_id
_entity_poly.type
_entity_poly.pdbx_seq_one_letter_code
_entity_poly.pdbx_strand_id
1 'polypeptide(L)' 'MKSARTGRTLPKAALPQKTCAACARPFAWRRKWARDWAQVKYCSKRCAGRGG' A
#
# COMPACT_ATOMS: atom_id res chain seq x y z
N MET A 1 9.83 -31.92 -26.60
CA MET A 1 8.49 -31.83 -25.97
C MET A 1 8.65 -31.28 -24.56
N LYS A 2 8.34 -30.00 -24.32
CA LYS A 2 7.80 -29.43 -23.06
C LYS A 2 7.95 -27.91 -23.07
N SER A 3 6.78 -27.29 -23.08
CA SER A 3 6.44 -25.88 -23.01
C SER A 3 6.97 -25.16 -21.78
N ALA A 4 7.25 -23.85 -21.91
CA ALA A 4 6.81 -22.85 -20.93
C ALA A 4 6.82 -21.45 -21.57
N ARG A 5 5.62 -20.92 -21.84
CA ARG A 5 5.38 -19.52 -22.18
C ARG A 5 5.38 -18.75 -20.87
N THR A 6 6.38 -17.91 -20.61
CA THR A 6 6.35 -17.00 -19.47
C THR A 6 6.17 -15.58 -19.99
N GLY A 7 4.90 -15.17 -20.12
CA GLY A 7 4.54 -13.79 -20.34
C GLY A 7 5.09 -12.95 -19.19
N ARG A 8 6.09 -12.10 -19.48
CA ARG A 8 6.62 -11.12 -18.55
C ARG A 8 5.58 -10.00 -18.39
N THR A 9 4.59 -10.23 -17.52
CA THR A 9 3.82 -9.12 -16.96
C THR A 9 4.76 -8.30 -16.09
N LEU A 10 5.12 -7.10 -16.56
CA LEU A 10 5.89 -6.12 -15.81
C LEU A 10 5.23 -5.94 -14.42
N PRO A 11 5.96 -6.14 -13.31
CA PRO A 11 5.34 -6.06 -12.00
C PRO A 11 4.92 -4.61 -11.74
N LYS A 12 3.63 -4.41 -11.43
CA LYS A 12 3.01 -3.13 -11.09
C LYS A 12 3.44 -2.67 -9.67
N ALA A 13 4.73 -2.82 -9.37
CA ALA A 13 5.27 -3.06 -8.02
C ALA A 13 6.18 -1.93 -7.50
N ALA A 14 5.79 -0.67 -7.68
CA ALA A 14 6.56 0.45 -7.13
C ALA A 14 5.70 1.51 -6.43
N LEU A 15 4.47 1.17 -6.00
CA LEU A 15 3.74 2.05 -5.10
C LEU A 15 4.23 1.80 -3.68
N PRO A 16 4.65 2.85 -2.94
CA PRO A 16 5.10 2.67 -1.57
C PRO A 16 3.96 2.10 -0.74
N GLN A 17 4.24 0.98 -0.06
CA GLN A 17 3.34 0.36 0.90
C GLN A 17 3.81 0.74 2.31
N LYS A 18 2.86 1.05 3.20
CA LYS A 18 3.10 1.31 4.61
C LYS A 18 2.26 0.35 5.45
N THR A 19 2.69 0.12 6.68
CA THR A 19 1.93 -0.66 7.66
C THR A 19 1.09 0.29 8.51
N CYS A 20 -0.20 -0.03 8.70
CA CYS A 20 -1.08 0.79 9.54
C CYS A 20 -0.73 0.64 11.02
N ALA A 21 -0.43 1.75 11.71
CA ALA A 21 -0.09 1.72 13.14
C ALA A 21 -1.27 1.32 14.06
N ALA A 22 -2.52 1.40 13.60
CA ALA A 22 -3.70 1.05 14.41
C ALA A 22 -4.23 -0.37 14.18
N CYS A 23 -3.99 -0.97 13.01
CA CYS A 23 -4.52 -2.30 12.69
C CYS A 23 -3.48 -3.27 12.12
N ALA A 24 -2.22 -2.86 12.03
CA ALA A 24 -1.09 -3.63 11.49
C ALA A 24 -1.27 -4.14 10.05
N ARG A 25 -2.29 -3.68 9.31
CA ARG A 25 -2.53 -4.11 7.92
C ARG A 25 -1.64 -3.32 6.96
N PRO A 26 -0.98 -3.99 5.99
CA PRO A 26 -0.26 -3.31 4.93
C PRO A 26 -1.25 -2.58 4.01
N PHE A 27 -0.92 -1.36 3.60
CA PHE A 27 -1.73 -0.57 2.70
C PHE A 27 -0.87 0.19 1.71
N ALA A 28 -1.31 0.24 0.45
CA ALA A 28 -0.62 0.94 -0.63
C ALA A 28 -0.95 2.44 -0.64
N TRP A 29 -0.01 3.24 -1.15
CA TRP A 29 -0.22 4.65 -1.45
C TRP A 29 -1.51 4.92 -2.22
N ARG A 30 -2.17 6.05 -1.92
CA ARG A 30 -3.40 6.51 -2.59
C ARG A 30 -3.20 7.96 -3.01
N ARG A 31 -3.80 8.36 -4.14
CA ARG A 31 -3.72 9.75 -4.66
C ARG A 31 -4.10 10.82 -3.64
N LYS A 32 -5.06 10.53 -2.76
CA LYS A 32 -5.48 11.43 -1.66
C LYS A 32 -4.38 11.75 -0.65
N TRP A 33 -3.29 10.97 -0.64
CA TRP A 33 -2.15 11.12 0.26
C TRP A 33 -0.92 11.70 -0.45
N ALA A 34 -1.05 12.18 -1.68
CA ALA A 34 0.08 12.72 -2.43
C ALA A 34 0.84 13.83 -1.69
N ARG A 35 0.13 14.66 -0.90
CA ARG A 35 0.73 15.78 -0.15
C ARG A 35 1.29 15.36 1.21
N ASP A 36 0.60 14.46 1.91
CA ASP A 36 0.89 14.16 3.32
C ASP A 36 1.39 12.73 3.56
N TRP A 37 1.80 12.00 2.51
CA TRP A 37 2.18 10.58 2.61
C TRP A 37 3.22 10.29 3.70
N ALA A 38 4.15 11.21 3.94
CA ALA A 38 5.14 11.10 5.01
C ALA A 38 4.50 11.02 6.41
N GLN A 39 3.40 11.74 6.62
CA GLN A 39 2.64 11.79 7.88
C GLN A 39 1.58 10.68 7.98
N VAL A 40 1.19 10.06 6.86
CA VAL A 40 0.16 9.01 6.83
C VAL A 40 0.71 7.70 7.41
N LYS A 41 0.30 7.40 8.65
CA LYS A 41 0.61 6.14 9.37
C LYS A 41 -0.55 5.14 9.39
N TYR A 42 -1.72 5.52 8.86
CA TYR A 42 -2.96 4.76 9.03
C TYR A 42 -3.66 4.49 7.69
N CYS A 43 -4.25 3.30 7.54
CA CYS A 43 -4.91 2.89 6.30
C CYS A 43 -6.24 3.64 6.02
N SER A 44 -6.85 4.25 7.05
CA SER A 44 -8.15 4.91 6.97
C SER A 44 -8.29 6.02 8.02
N LYS A 45 -9.21 6.97 7.81
CA LYS A 45 -9.55 8.00 8.81
C LYS A 45 -10.02 7.37 10.13
N ARG A 46 -10.77 6.26 10.07
CA ARG A 46 -11.18 5.49 11.25
C ARG A 46 -9.98 5.01 12.07
N CYS A 47 -8.92 4.55 11.40
CA CYS A 47 -7.70 4.11 12.09
C CYS A 47 -6.90 5.29 12.66
N ALA A 48 -6.90 6.44 11.99
CA ALA A 48 -6.24 7.65 12.48
C ALA A 48 -6.90 8.20 13.76
N GLY A 49 -8.24 8.13 13.87
CA GLY A 49 -8.98 8.58 15.06
C GLY A 49 -9.09 7.56 16.19
N ARG A 50 -8.51 6.36 16.06
CA ARG A 50 -8.53 5.33 17.13
C ARG A 50 -7.46 5.56 18.22
N GLY A 51 -6.51 6.46 17.98
CA GLY A 51 -5.50 6.85 18.96
C GLY A 51 -5.96 8.01 19.85
N GLY A 52 -7.19 7.92 20.36
CA GLY A 52 -7.69 8.79 21.42
C GLY A 52 -7.31 8.22 22.77
#